data_AF-A0A254QKP4-F1
#
_entry.id   AF-A0A254QKP4-F1
#
_cell.length_a   1.000
_cell.length_b   1.000
_cell.length_c   1.000
_cell.angle_alpha   90.00
_cell.angle_beta   90.00
_cell.angle_gamma   90.00
#
_symmetry.space_group_name_H-M   'P 1'
#
loop_
_entity.id
_entity.type
_entity.pdbx_description
1 polymer ?
#
loop_
_entity_poly.entity_id
_entity_poly.type
_entity_poly.pdbx_seq_one_letter_code
_entity_poly.pdbx_strand_id
1 'polypeptide(L)'
;MFPSIVLASALHLTPPQQASVFTPEPGYQRPKNRIAGDKAMRIIFLRTSFENDSDPTVSRHSDAEMREVGEALTSFFKIQSYGTMTVSKFEISPVVKIGKSSLYERTDKDGKEVPAKQRRAPITDAVAAAQRQLGVDFRKEFDMICVMLNASPTGGKISPPGVAALATGPQTSIFFGAKHPWRVYAHEIGHNMGFPHAWSVLDKKGEETLSTDRNFIEYGDPTTPMGKGSNSYSLIERYRMGWIGSKDTDSRFVKAFEPGEISFMAYDRPDASGCVGGYIQGDFGVEIKELVSKRDGA
;
A
#
# COMPACT_ATOMS: atom_id res chain seq x y z
N MET A 1 69.37 37.35 -1.26
CA MET A 1 68.91 36.32 -2.21
C MET A 1 68.42 35.13 -1.40
N PHE A 2 67.11 34.96 -1.27
CA PHE A 2 66.49 33.74 -0.72
C PHE A 2 65.81 32.99 -1.87
N PRO A 3 65.94 31.67 -1.98
CA PRO A 3 65.23 30.94 -3.02
C PRO A 3 63.79 30.69 -2.56
N SER A 4 62.83 31.07 -3.40
CA SER A 4 61.43 30.69 -3.24
C SER A 4 61.27 29.23 -3.66
N ILE A 5 60.92 28.37 -2.70
CA ILE A 5 60.47 27.01 -2.97
C ILE A 5 58.98 27.08 -3.31
N VAL A 6 58.62 26.76 -4.55
CA VAL A 6 57.23 26.57 -4.97
C VAL A 6 56.88 25.10 -4.75
N LEU A 7 56.12 24.80 -3.69
CA LEU A 7 55.46 23.51 -3.54
C LEU A 7 54.22 23.49 -4.45
N ALA A 8 54.30 22.74 -5.55
CA ALA A 8 53.14 22.37 -6.34
C ALA A 8 52.44 21.18 -5.67
N SER A 9 51.40 21.45 -4.87
CA SER A 9 50.49 20.42 -4.39
C SER A 9 49.60 19.97 -5.54
N ALA A 10 49.93 18.82 -6.14
CA ALA A 10 49.04 18.13 -7.07
C ALA A 10 47.88 17.50 -6.29
N LEU A 11 46.84 18.29 -6.03
CA LEU A 11 45.53 17.77 -5.64
C LEU A 11 45.00 16.90 -6.78
N HIS A 12 45.11 15.58 -6.62
CA HIS A 12 44.34 14.65 -7.42
C HIS A 12 42.87 14.85 -7.07
N LEU A 13 42.19 15.71 -7.84
CA LEU A 13 40.74 15.78 -7.87
C LEU A 13 40.24 14.49 -8.50
N THR A 14 40.04 13.45 -7.68
CA THR A 14 39.09 12.41 -8.04
C THR A 14 37.75 13.10 -8.26
N PRO A 15 37.11 12.97 -9.45
CA PRO A 15 35.77 13.51 -9.62
C PRO A 15 34.89 12.94 -8.50
N PRO A 16 34.07 13.77 -7.83
CA PRO A 16 33.17 13.28 -6.80
C PRO A 16 32.33 12.17 -7.45
N GLN A 17 32.49 10.94 -6.95
CA GLN A 17 31.57 9.88 -7.29
C GLN A 17 30.20 10.34 -6.79
N GLN A 18 29.31 10.70 -7.72
CA GLN A 18 27.90 10.95 -7.43
C GLN A 18 27.30 9.67 -6.84
N ALA A 19 27.33 9.56 -5.52
CA ALA A 19 26.63 8.51 -4.82
C ALA A 19 25.13 8.81 -4.86
N SER A 20 24.31 7.82 -5.18
CA SER A 20 22.85 7.95 -5.11
C SER A 20 22.39 8.14 -3.66
N VAL A 21 21.59 9.18 -3.39
CA VAL A 21 21.03 9.48 -2.05
C VAL A 21 20.21 8.34 -1.49
N PHE A 22 19.58 7.57 -2.38
CA PHE A 22 18.82 6.42 -1.99
C PHE A 22 19.47 5.15 -2.53
N THR A 23 20.42 4.62 -1.76
CA THR A 23 20.81 3.21 -1.89
C THR A 23 19.93 2.45 -0.91
N PRO A 24 18.88 1.73 -1.35
CA PRO A 24 18.07 0.92 -0.44
C PRO A 24 18.97 0.05 0.42
N GLU A 25 18.81 0.09 1.75
CA GLU A 25 19.49 -0.87 2.62
C GLU A 25 19.18 -2.31 2.15
N PRO A 26 20.06 -3.29 2.40
CA PRO A 26 19.80 -4.69 2.12
C PRO A 26 18.44 -5.14 2.71
N GLY A 27 17.39 -5.18 1.87
CA GLY A 27 16.00 -5.43 2.30
C GLY A 27 14.96 -4.60 1.56
N TYR A 28 15.32 -3.41 1.04
CA TYR A 28 14.42 -2.53 0.28
C TYR A 28 14.52 -2.71 -1.24
N GLN A 29 14.86 -3.92 -1.69
CA GLN A 29 14.88 -4.21 -3.12
C GLN A 29 13.50 -4.00 -3.73
N ARG A 30 13.47 -3.49 -4.97
CA ARG A 30 12.24 -3.45 -5.76
C ARG A 30 11.68 -4.89 -5.83
N PRO A 31 10.45 -5.15 -5.36
CA PRO A 31 9.92 -6.49 -5.34
C PRO A 31 9.91 -7.06 -6.77
N LYS A 32 10.36 -8.32 -6.92
CA LYS A 32 10.44 -9.00 -8.24
C LYS A 32 9.07 -9.27 -8.90
N ASN A 33 7.95 -8.97 -8.22
CA ASN A 33 6.58 -9.38 -8.52
C ASN A 33 5.62 -8.20 -8.19
N ARG A 34 4.50 -7.84 -8.85
CA ARG A 34 3.80 -8.23 -10.11
C ARG A 34 3.07 -7.04 -10.80
N ILE A 35 2.99 -5.87 -10.14
CA ILE A 35 2.45 -4.60 -10.66
C ILE A 35 3.40 -3.46 -10.25
N ALA A 36 4.67 -3.57 -10.59
CA ALA A 36 5.63 -2.48 -10.40
C ALA A 36 5.87 -1.74 -11.72
N GLY A 37 6.37 -0.51 -11.63
CA GLY A 37 6.77 0.29 -12.78
C GLY A 37 5.63 1.04 -13.46
N ASP A 38 5.67 1.05 -14.78
CA ASP A 38 4.79 1.77 -15.71
C ASP A 38 3.57 0.94 -16.16
N LYS A 39 3.36 -0.22 -15.54
CA LYS A 39 2.29 -1.14 -15.90
C LYS A 39 0.92 -0.49 -15.67
N ALA A 40 0.07 -0.53 -16.69
CA ALA A 40 -1.33 -0.19 -16.54
C ALA A 40 -2.06 -1.26 -15.71
N MET A 41 -2.62 -0.87 -14.57
CA MET A 41 -3.31 -1.76 -13.65
C MET A 41 -4.77 -1.98 -14.08
N ARG A 42 -5.24 -3.23 -13.98
CA ARG A 42 -6.64 -3.61 -14.25
C ARG A 42 -7.28 -4.11 -12.96
N ILE A 43 -8.36 -3.47 -12.53
CA ILE A 43 -9.06 -3.77 -11.27
C ILE A 43 -10.47 -4.29 -11.56
N ILE A 44 -10.94 -5.27 -10.78
CA ILE A 44 -12.36 -5.61 -10.72
C ILE A 44 -12.87 -5.54 -9.27
N PHE A 45 -14.00 -4.85 -9.06
CA PHE A 45 -14.81 -4.99 -7.83
C PHE A 45 -15.82 -6.12 -8.02
N LEU A 46 -15.50 -7.27 -7.44
CA LEU A 46 -16.33 -8.45 -7.43
C LEU A 46 -17.35 -8.35 -6.30
N ARG A 47 -18.57 -7.96 -6.63
CA ARG A 47 -19.66 -7.87 -5.67
C ARG A 47 -20.23 -9.24 -5.37
N THR A 48 -20.39 -9.55 -4.10
CA THR A 48 -20.83 -10.87 -3.65
C THR A 48 -21.88 -10.78 -2.57
N SER A 49 -22.79 -11.75 -2.58
CA SER A 49 -23.78 -11.98 -1.52
C SER A 49 -23.82 -13.46 -1.19
N PHE A 50 -24.11 -13.80 0.06
CA PHE A 50 -24.33 -15.18 0.44
C PHE A 50 -25.72 -15.63 -0.02
N GLU A 51 -25.84 -16.90 -0.44
CA GLU A 51 -27.12 -17.48 -0.89
C GLU A 51 -28.26 -17.35 0.14
N ASN A 52 -27.92 -17.19 1.42
CA ASN A 52 -28.86 -17.08 2.51
C ASN A 52 -29.04 -15.67 3.06
N ASP A 53 -28.54 -14.65 2.36
CA ASP A 53 -28.92 -13.27 2.61
C ASP A 53 -30.42 -13.09 2.33
N SER A 54 -31.06 -12.11 2.98
CA SER A 54 -32.49 -11.84 2.77
C SER A 54 -32.82 -11.48 1.33
N ASP A 55 -31.86 -10.87 0.63
CA ASP A 55 -31.86 -10.71 -0.82
C ASP A 55 -30.44 -10.95 -1.37
N PRO A 56 -30.13 -12.14 -1.91
CA PRO A 56 -28.80 -12.47 -2.44
C PRO A 56 -28.51 -11.83 -3.80
N THR A 57 -29.46 -11.04 -4.35
CA THR A 57 -29.27 -10.31 -5.61
C THR A 57 -28.81 -8.87 -5.38
N VAL A 58 -28.88 -8.39 -4.14
CA VAL A 58 -28.49 -7.04 -3.76
C VAL A 58 -27.15 -7.09 -3.06
N SER A 59 -26.23 -6.20 -3.44
CA SER A 59 -25.03 -5.91 -2.66
C SER A 59 -25.20 -4.56 -1.99
N ARG A 60 -24.78 -4.44 -0.73
CA ARG A 60 -24.69 -3.12 -0.09
C ARG A 60 -23.76 -2.19 -0.86
N HIS A 61 -22.77 -2.71 -1.58
CA HIS A 61 -21.84 -1.92 -2.40
C HIS A 61 -22.47 -1.61 -3.75
N SER A 62 -23.00 -0.41 -3.90
CA SER A 62 -23.69 0.01 -5.12
C SER A 62 -22.72 0.23 -6.29
N ASP A 63 -23.22 0.16 -7.53
CA ASP A 63 -22.42 0.50 -8.72
C ASP A 63 -21.84 1.90 -8.63
N ALA A 64 -22.65 2.88 -8.20
CA ALA A 64 -22.25 4.28 -8.12
C ALA A 64 -21.07 4.48 -7.14
N GLU A 65 -21.18 3.95 -5.92
CA GLU A 65 -20.11 4.02 -4.92
C GLU A 65 -18.82 3.35 -5.42
N MET A 66 -18.95 2.21 -6.09
CA MET A 66 -17.81 1.48 -6.62
C MET A 66 -17.13 2.20 -7.79
N ARG A 67 -17.90 2.94 -8.61
CA ARG A 67 -17.33 3.82 -9.64
C ARG A 67 -16.55 4.97 -9.03
N GLU A 68 -17.12 5.63 -8.02
CA GLU A 68 -16.44 6.72 -7.31
C GLU A 68 -15.11 6.24 -6.69
N VAL A 69 -15.10 5.06 -6.05
CA VAL A 69 -13.87 4.45 -5.54
C VAL A 69 -12.87 4.17 -6.68
N GLY A 70 -13.33 3.61 -7.80
CA GLY A 70 -12.47 3.33 -8.95
C GLY A 70 -11.84 4.59 -9.56
N GLU A 71 -12.60 5.66 -9.69
CA GLU A 71 -12.13 6.96 -10.20
C GLU A 71 -11.13 7.62 -9.23
N ALA A 72 -11.42 7.55 -7.92
CA ALA A 72 -10.51 8.04 -6.89
C ALA A 72 -9.18 7.26 -6.89
N LEU A 73 -9.23 5.93 -7.00
CA LEU A 73 -8.02 5.11 -7.13
C LEU A 73 -7.25 5.42 -8.40
N THR A 74 -7.94 5.62 -9.52
CA THR A 74 -7.31 5.99 -10.80
C THR A 74 -6.53 7.29 -10.66
N SER A 75 -7.17 8.32 -10.11
CA SER A 75 -6.55 9.62 -9.86
C SER A 75 -5.40 9.52 -8.87
N PHE A 76 -5.62 8.83 -7.75
CA PHE A 76 -4.61 8.61 -6.73
C PHE A 76 -3.37 7.94 -7.32
N PHE A 77 -3.49 6.77 -7.96
CA PHE A 77 -2.34 6.06 -8.51
C PHE A 77 -1.64 6.82 -9.63
N LYS A 78 -2.39 7.56 -10.46
CA LYS A 78 -1.80 8.46 -11.46
C LYS A 78 -0.92 9.53 -10.81
N ILE A 79 -1.41 10.17 -9.74
CA ILE A 79 -0.66 11.20 -9.01
C ILE A 79 0.55 10.58 -8.31
N GLN A 80 0.36 9.51 -7.53
CA GLN A 80 1.41 8.89 -6.73
C GLN A 80 2.56 8.33 -7.56
N SER A 81 2.27 7.90 -8.78
CA SER A 81 3.24 7.35 -9.72
C SER A 81 3.84 8.38 -10.69
N TYR A 82 3.52 9.67 -10.52
CA TYR A 82 3.90 10.72 -11.48
C TYR A 82 3.48 10.40 -12.92
N GLY A 83 2.28 9.83 -13.06
CA GLY A 83 1.69 9.45 -14.34
C GLY A 83 2.20 8.14 -14.93
N THR A 84 3.17 7.46 -14.30
CA THR A 84 3.73 6.22 -14.87
C THR A 84 2.78 5.04 -14.72
N MET A 85 1.99 5.02 -13.65
CA MET A 85 0.96 4.01 -13.42
C MET A 85 -0.43 4.62 -13.63
N THR A 86 -1.29 3.86 -14.30
CA THR A 86 -2.70 4.21 -14.49
C THR A 86 -3.56 2.99 -14.19
N VAL A 87 -4.81 3.23 -13.78
CA VAL A 87 -5.84 2.18 -13.77
C VAL A 87 -6.49 2.19 -15.16
N SER A 88 -6.01 1.33 -16.04
CA SER A 88 -6.48 1.29 -17.45
C SER A 88 -7.84 0.64 -17.61
N LYS A 89 -8.19 -0.24 -16.68
CA LYS A 89 -9.45 -0.98 -16.69
C LYS A 89 -9.95 -1.07 -15.27
N PHE A 90 -11.21 -0.72 -15.10
CA PHE A 90 -11.92 -0.93 -13.85
C PHE A 90 -13.32 -1.45 -14.16
N GLU A 91 -13.68 -2.60 -13.58
CA GLU A 91 -14.99 -3.23 -13.76
C GLU A 91 -15.70 -3.50 -12.44
N ILE A 92 -17.03 -3.48 -12.49
CA ILE A 92 -17.90 -3.86 -11.37
C ILE A 92 -18.72 -5.05 -11.85
N SER A 93 -18.59 -6.18 -11.17
CA SER A 93 -19.38 -7.36 -11.52
C SER A 93 -20.86 -7.15 -11.18
N PRO A 94 -21.79 -7.89 -11.80
CA PRO A 94 -23.06 -8.21 -11.17
C PRO A 94 -22.85 -8.84 -9.78
N VAL A 95 -23.89 -8.90 -8.97
CA VAL A 95 -23.80 -9.60 -7.67
C VAL A 95 -23.64 -11.10 -7.92
N VAL A 96 -22.53 -11.65 -7.44
CA VAL A 96 -22.21 -13.06 -7.52
C VAL A 96 -22.62 -13.76 -6.23
N LYS A 97 -23.37 -14.85 -6.37
CA LYS A 97 -23.82 -15.63 -5.22
C LYS A 97 -22.73 -16.58 -4.78
N ILE A 98 -22.44 -16.58 -3.48
CA ILE A 98 -21.53 -17.53 -2.85
C ILE A 98 -22.28 -18.41 -1.86
N GLY A 99 -21.92 -19.69 -1.82
CA GLY A 99 -22.60 -20.67 -0.96
C GLY A 99 -22.54 -20.28 0.51
N LYS A 100 -23.56 -20.64 1.30
CA LYS A 100 -23.58 -20.43 2.75
C LYS A 100 -22.55 -21.32 3.45
N SER A 101 -21.73 -20.76 4.35
CA SER A 101 -20.88 -21.54 5.25
C SER A 101 -20.43 -20.70 6.46
N SER A 102 -20.66 -21.20 7.68
CA SER A 102 -20.10 -20.59 8.91
C SER A 102 -18.57 -20.61 8.92
N LEU A 103 -17.94 -21.47 8.12
CA LEU A 103 -16.48 -21.57 8.05
C LEU A 103 -15.80 -20.32 7.44
N TYR A 104 -16.55 -19.40 6.80
CA TYR A 104 -15.97 -18.12 6.38
C TYR A 104 -15.74 -17.16 7.54
N GLU A 105 -16.39 -17.42 8.68
CA GLU A 105 -16.34 -16.56 9.84
C GLU A 105 -15.14 -16.91 10.72
N ARG A 106 -14.55 -15.88 11.34
CA ARG A 106 -13.54 -16.02 12.38
C ARG A 106 -14.18 -16.21 13.75
N THR A 107 -15.30 -15.54 13.99
CA THR A 107 -16.14 -15.77 15.16
C THR A 107 -17.57 -16.02 14.70
N ASP A 108 -18.24 -17.00 15.28
CA ASP A 108 -19.67 -17.21 15.04
C ASP A 108 -20.52 -16.07 15.65
N LYS A 109 -21.83 -16.16 15.46
CA LYS A 109 -22.83 -15.19 15.98
C LYS A 109 -22.80 -15.04 17.51
N ASP A 110 -22.33 -16.07 18.21
CA ASP A 110 -22.25 -16.10 19.68
C ASP A 110 -20.87 -15.61 20.17
N GLY A 111 -20.01 -15.19 19.24
CA GLY A 111 -18.67 -14.65 19.51
C GLY A 111 -17.59 -15.72 19.70
N LYS A 112 -17.91 -17.00 19.50
CA LYS A 112 -16.95 -18.10 19.66
C LYS A 112 -16.06 -18.20 18.43
N GLU A 113 -14.76 -18.36 18.65
CA GLU A 113 -13.78 -18.48 17.58
C GLU A 113 -13.99 -19.77 16.77
N VAL A 114 -14.10 -19.62 15.45
CA VAL A 114 -14.07 -20.74 14.50
C VAL A 114 -12.60 -21.18 14.36
N PRO A 115 -12.25 -22.46 14.59
CA PRO A 115 -10.86 -22.91 14.53
C PRO A 115 -10.18 -22.58 13.20
N ALA A 116 -8.97 -22.00 13.23
CA ALA A 116 -8.27 -21.55 12.04
C ALA A 116 -8.11 -22.63 10.95
N LYS A 117 -7.87 -23.90 11.36
CA LYS A 117 -7.74 -25.05 10.44
C LYS A 117 -9.04 -25.43 9.72
N GLN A 118 -10.19 -24.96 10.23
CA GLN A 118 -11.51 -25.21 9.65
C GLN A 118 -12.00 -24.04 8.81
N ARG A 119 -11.35 -22.87 8.90
CA ARG A 119 -11.78 -21.66 8.19
C ARG A 119 -11.63 -21.82 6.69
N ARG A 120 -12.61 -21.33 5.95
CA ARG A 120 -12.59 -21.18 4.49
C ARG A 120 -12.29 -19.74 4.14
N ALA A 121 -11.52 -19.53 3.07
CA ALA A 121 -11.24 -18.20 2.56
C ALA A 121 -12.39 -17.76 1.62
N PRO A 122 -13.22 -16.77 1.99
CA PRO A 122 -14.35 -16.36 1.15
C PRO A 122 -13.91 -15.84 -0.22
N ILE A 123 -12.69 -15.29 -0.34
CA ILE A 123 -12.13 -14.83 -1.62
C ILE A 123 -12.04 -15.97 -2.65
N THR A 124 -11.52 -17.13 -2.25
CA THR A 124 -11.33 -18.26 -3.16
C THR A 124 -12.68 -18.71 -3.73
N ASP A 125 -13.69 -18.82 -2.87
CA ASP A 125 -15.03 -19.25 -3.26
C ASP A 125 -15.76 -18.17 -4.07
N ALA A 126 -15.58 -16.89 -3.73
CA ALA A 126 -16.08 -15.76 -4.50
C ALA A 126 -15.53 -15.73 -5.93
N VAL A 127 -14.21 -15.81 -6.08
CA VAL A 127 -13.58 -15.83 -7.41
C VAL A 127 -14.06 -17.05 -8.19
N ALA A 128 -14.07 -18.24 -7.59
CA ALA A 128 -14.54 -19.44 -8.27
C ALA A 128 -16.02 -19.36 -8.68
N ALA A 129 -16.89 -18.80 -7.83
CA ALA A 129 -18.30 -18.56 -8.17
C ALA A 129 -18.45 -17.57 -9.32
N ALA A 130 -17.67 -16.48 -9.30
CA ALA A 130 -17.67 -15.48 -10.36
C ALA A 130 -17.19 -16.07 -11.68
N GLN A 131 -16.16 -16.92 -11.66
CA GLN A 131 -15.62 -17.56 -12.87
C GLN A 131 -16.68 -18.47 -13.51
N ARG A 132 -17.41 -19.23 -12.69
CA ARG A 132 -18.52 -20.07 -13.16
C ARG A 132 -19.68 -19.24 -13.70
N GLN A 133 -20.04 -18.15 -13.02
CA GLN A 133 -21.19 -17.33 -13.36
C GLN A 133 -20.94 -16.44 -14.59
N LEU A 134 -19.74 -15.88 -14.74
CA LEU A 134 -19.41 -14.91 -15.78
C LEU A 134 -18.57 -15.52 -16.92
N GLY A 135 -18.02 -16.72 -16.76
CA GLY A 135 -17.21 -17.38 -17.79
C GLY A 135 -15.85 -16.71 -18.03
N VAL A 136 -15.37 -15.89 -17.09
CA VAL A 136 -14.13 -15.08 -17.21
C VAL A 136 -13.00 -15.71 -16.39
N ASP A 137 -11.79 -15.76 -16.94
CA ASP A 137 -10.57 -16.07 -16.17
C ASP A 137 -9.98 -14.80 -15.56
N PHE A 138 -10.50 -14.38 -14.41
CA PHE A 138 -10.15 -13.09 -13.80
C PHE A 138 -8.65 -12.88 -13.59
N ARG A 139 -7.87 -13.92 -13.34
CA ARG A 139 -6.42 -13.77 -13.11
C ARG A 139 -5.65 -13.42 -14.38
N LYS A 140 -6.21 -13.68 -15.56
CA LYS A 140 -5.64 -13.25 -16.85
C LYS A 140 -6.09 -11.83 -17.20
N GLU A 141 -7.32 -11.49 -16.84
CA GLU A 141 -7.94 -10.22 -17.21
C GLU A 141 -7.67 -9.06 -16.27
N PHE A 142 -7.45 -9.35 -14.98
CA PHE A 142 -7.29 -8.36 -13.95
C PHE A 142 -6.02 -8.60 -13.16
N ASP A 143 -5.36 -7.50 -12.80
CA ASP A 143 -4.19 -7.54 -11.94
C ASP A 143 -4.61 -7.47 -10.47
N MET A 144 -5.78 -6.88 -10.17
CA MET A 144 -6.35 -6.78 -8.83
C MET A 144 -7.82 -7.21 -8.82
N ILE A 145 -8.17 -8.13 -7.92
CA ILE A 145 -9.51 -8.64 -7.70
C ILE A 145 -9.96 -8.26 -6.29
N CYS A 146 -10.83 -7.27 -6.20
CA CYS A 146 -11.33 -6.74 -4.95
C CYS A 146 -12.71 -7.34 -4.66
N VAL A 147 -12.78 -8.29 -3.72
CA VAL A 147 -14.00 -9.02 -3.34
C VAL A 147 -14.78 -8.24 -2.29
N MET A 148 -15.96 -7.78 -2.66
CA MET A 148 -16.88 -7.02 -1.81
C MET A 148 -17.95 -7.96 -1.24
N LEU A 149 -17.79 -8.41 0.02
CA LEU A 149 -18.85 -9.22 0.65
C LEU A 149 -19.96 -8.32 1.21
N ASN A 150 -21.20 -8.78 1.13
CA ASN A 150 -22.38 -8.05 1.59
C ASN A 150 -22.58 -8.13 3.12
N ALA A 151 -22.74 -9.33 3.67
CA ALA A 151 -22.94 -9.57 5.09
C ALA A 151 -22.23 -10.84 5.53
N SER A 152 -22.33 -11.21 6.81
CA SER A 152 -21.89 -12.53 7.25
C SER A 152 -22.98 -13.58 6.95
N PRO A 153 -22.58 -14.81 6.57
CA PRO A 153 -23.54 -15.87 6.24
C PRO A 153 -24.34 -16.36 7.45
N THR A 154 -23.88 -16.17 8.68
CA THR A 154 -24.60 -16.67 9.88
C THR A 154 -24.81 -15.63 10.98
N GLY A 155 -24.46 -14.38 10.73
CA GLY A 155 -24.45 -13.30 11.73
C GLY A 155 -23.15 -13.21 12.55
N GLY A 156 -22.16 -14.06 12.28
CA GLY A 156 -20.80 -13.96 12.83
C GLY A 156 -19.94 -12.87 12.18
N LYS A 157 -18.63 -12.91 12.43
CA LYS A 157 -17.66 -11.94 11.88
C LYS A 157 -16.70 -12.63 10.94
N ILE A 158 -16.64 -12.16 9.69
CA ILE A 158 -15.71 -12.68 8.66
C ILE A 158 -14.28 -12.18 8.91
N SER A 159 -14.13 -10.91 9.25
CA SER A 159 -12.82 -10.31 9.53
C SER A 159 -12.45 -10.39 11.01
N PRO A 160 -11.15 -10.33 11.36
CA PRO A 160 -10.73 -10.11 12.73
C PRO A 160 -11.39 -8.83 13.30
N PRO A 161 -11.62 -8.75 14.61
CA PRO A 161 -11.97 -7.49 15.26
C PRO A 161 -10.98 -6.40 14.86
N GLY A 162 -11.49 -5.23 14.46
CA GLY A 162 -10.66 -4.09 14.09
C GLY A 162 -9.91 -4.21 12.75
N VAL A 163 -10.16 -5.26 11.97
CA VAL A 163 -9.65 -5.43 10.60
C VAL A 163 -10.84 -5.38 9.65
N ALA A 164 -10.82 -4.44 8.72
CA ALA A 164 -12.00 -4.15 7.91
C ALA A 164 -11.85 -4.56 6.44
N ALA A 165 -10.60 -4.75 6.00
CA ALA A 165 -10.22 -5.37 4.76
C ALA A 165 -8.95 -6.21 4.99
N LEU A 166 -8.65 -7.12 4.08
CA LEU A 166 -7.45 -7.94 4.16
C LEU A 166 -7.01 -8.35 2.76
N ALA A 167 -5.80 -7.95 2.37
CA ALA A 167 -5.07 -8.60 1.30
C ALA A 167 -4.78 -10.07 1.70
N THR A 168 -5.35 -11.04 0.97
CA THR A 168 -5.13 -12.47 1.27
C THR A 168 -4.84 -13.27 0.01
N GLY A 169 -4.08 -14.36 0.16
CA GLY A 169 -3.86 -15.32 -0.91
C GLY A 169 -3.03 -14.73 -2.06
N PRO A 170 -2.92 -15.40 -3.23
CA PRO A 170 -1.88 -15.10 -4.22
C PRO A 170 -1.96 -13.64 -4.74
N GLN A 171 -1.20 -12.75 -4.09
CA GLN A 171 -0.67 -11.41 -4.44
C GLN A 171 -1.58 -10.41 -5.18
N THR A 172 -2.85 -10.71 -5.41
CA THR A 172 -3.71 -9.96 -6.35
C THR A 172 -5.17 -9.89 -5.91
N SER A 173 -5.52 -10.38 -4.72
CA SER A 173 -6.91 -10.39 -4.26
C SER A 173 -7.05 -9.77 -2.88
N ILE A 174 -8.11 -8.98 -2.71
CA ILE A 174 -8.38 -8.21 -1.49
C ILE A 174 -9.82 -8.44 -1.11
N PHE A 175 -10.09 -8.66 0.18
CA PHE A 175 -11.44 -8.78 0.69
C PHE A 175 -11.84 -7.53 1.47
N PHE A 176 -13.06 -7.03 1.25
CA PHE A 176 -13.65 -5.91 1.96
C PHE A 176 -14.95 -6.33 2.64
N GLY A 177 -14.91 -6.35 3.98
CA GLY A 177 -16.01 -6.78 4.85
C GLY A 177 -16.92 -5.65 5.33
N ALA A 178 -16.67 -4.40 4.94
CA ALA A 178 -17.54 -3.25 5.14
C ALA A 178 -17.42 -2.28 3.96
N LYS A 179 -18.34 -1.29 3.87
CA LYS A 179 -18.15 -0.15 2.97
C LYS A 179 -16.98 0.67 3.47
N HIS A 180 -16.05 0.97 2.59
CA HIS A 180 -14.83 1.70 2.91
C HIS A 180 -14.62 2.88 1.98
N PRO A 181 -13.96 3.95 2.45
CA PRO A 181 -13.49 5.00 1.57
C PRO A 181 -12.34 4.48 0.70
N TRP A 182 -12.14 5.11 -0.47
CA TRP A 182 -11.13 4.72 -1.47
C TRP A 182 -9.72 4.53 -0.88
N ARG A 183 -9.35 5.28 0.17
CA ARG A 183 -8.04 5.19 0.82
C ARG A 183 -7.75 3.79 1.40
N VAL A 184 -8.78 3.08 1.88
CA VAL A 184 -8.61 1.71 2.40
C VAL A 184 -8.31 0.78 1.24
N TYR A 185 -8.90 1.03 0.06
CA TYR A 185 -8.56 0.26 -1.14
C TYR A 185 -7.10 0.52 -1.56
N ALA A 186 -6.64 1.76 -1.51
CA ALA A 186 -5.24 2.09 -1.76
C ALA A 186 -4.31 1.41 -0.75
N HIS A 187 -4.67 1.40 0.54
CA HIS A 187 -3.93 0.69 1.60
C HIS A 187 -3.78 -0.80 1.27
N GLU A 188 -4.89 -1.49 1.00
CA GLU A 188 -4.86 -2.94 0.73
C GLU A 188 -4.20 -3.30 -0.60
N ILE A 189 -4.34 -2.45 -1.63
CA ILE A 189 -3.58 -2.60 -2.89
C ILE A 189 -2.08 -2.42 -2.61
N GLY A 190 -1.71 -1.50 -1.71
CA GLY A 190 -0.33 -1.32 -1.23
C GLY A 190 0.26 -2.58 -0.61
N HIS A 191 -0.52 -3.34 0.16
CA HIS A 191 -0.09 -4.65 0.65
C HIS A 191 0.19 -5.64 -0.47
N ASN A 192 -0.62 -5.69 -1.52
CA ASN A 192 -0.35 -6.51 -2.70
C ASN A 192 0.88 -6.04 -3.51
N MET A 193 1.23 -4.76 -3.39
CA MET A 193 2.48 -4.18 -3.91
C MET A 193 3.70 -4.46 -3.01
N GLY A 194 3.49 -5.07 -1.84
CA GLY A 194 4.54 -5.45 -0.89
C GLY A 194 4.89 -4.37 0.14
N PHE A 195 4.00 -3.40 0.35
CA PHE A 195 4.16 -2.41 1.40
C PHE A 195 3.70 -2.98 2.75
N PRO A 196 4.53 -2.90 3.79
CA PRO A 196 4.08 -3.17 5.16
C PRO A 196 3.18 -2.02 5.66
N HIS A 197 2.55 -2.20 6.82
CA HIS A 197 1.98 -1.05 7.52
C HIS A 197 3.09 -0.06 7.91
N ALA A 198 2.75 1.22 7.93
CA ALA A 198 3.55 2.30 8.53
C ALA A 198 3.17 2.54 10.01
N TRP A 199 2.51 1.56 10.62
CA TRP A 199 2.07 1.54 12.01
C TRP A 199 2.10 0.12 12.56
N SER A 200 2.20 0.03 13.88
CA SER A 200 1.93 -1.19 14.63
C SER A 200 0.89 -0.89 15.68
N VAL A 201 0.29 -1.97 16.15
CA VAL A 201 -0.64 -1.90 17.26
C VAL A 201 -0.12 -2.80 18.34
N LEU A 202 0.12 -2.22 19.50
CA LEU A 202 0.69 -2.91 20.64
C LEU A 202 -0.38 -3.10 21.71
N ASP A 203 -0.35 -4.20 22.44
CA ASP A 203 -1.13 -4.35 23.66
C ASP A 203 -0.54 -3.48 24.78
N LYS A 204 -1.13 -3.54 25.99
CA LYS A 204 -0.63 -2.81 27.16
C LYS A 204 0.78 -3.22 27.59
N LYS A 205 1.29 -4.38 27.14
CA LYS A 205 2.62 -4.90 27.44
C LYS A 205 3.64 -4.53 26.35
N GLY A 206 3.21 -3.88 25.27
CA GLY A 206 4.06 -3.52 24.15
C GLY A 206 4.17 -4.60 23.06
N GLU A 207 3.35 -5.66 23.13
CA GLU A 207 3.39 -6.76 22.16
C GLU A 207 2.43 -6.53 21.01
N GLU A 208 2.81 -6.89 19.77
CA GLU A 208 1.93 -6.69 18.61
C GLU A 208 0.60 -7.44 18.76
N THR A 209 -0.51 -6.72 18.60
CA THR A 209 -1.86 -7.26 18.79
C THR A 209 -2.87 -6.69 17.80
N LEU A 210 -3.83 -7.50 17.37
CA LEU A 210 -5.02 -7.02 16.65
C LEU A 210 -6.26 -6.96 17.58
N SER A 211 -6.07 -7.09 18.90
CA SER A 211 -7.16 -7.08 19.88
C SER A 211 -7.73 -5.68 20.14
N THR A 212 -8.81 -5.58 20.90
CA THR A 212 -9.52 -4.32 21.18
C THR A 212 -8.82 -3.41 22.21
N ASP A 213 -7.95 -3.95 23.07
CA ASP A 213 -7.22 -3.20 24.10
C ASP A 213 -5.81 -2.90 23.61
N ARG A 214 -5.68 -1.80 22.85
CA ARG A 214 -4.55 -1.60 21.96
C ARG A 214 -4.08 -0.15 21.86
N ASN A 215 -2.77 0.04 21.85
CA ASN A 215 -2.07 1.30 21.60
C ASN A 215 -1.62 1.33 20.14
N PHE A 216 -2.12 2.30 19.39
CA PHE A 216 -1.69 2.53 18.02
C PHE A 216 -0.39 3.34 18.02
N ILE A 217 0.66 2.82 17.38
CA ILE A 217 1.93 3.52 17.23
C ILE A 217 2.22 3.66 15.73
N GLU A 218 2.24 4.90 15.26
CA GLU A 218 2.68 5.26 13.91
C GLU A 218 4.19 5.47 13.95
N TYR A 219 4.94 4.78 13.09
CA TYR A 219 6.40 4.90 13.02
C TYR A 219 6.91 5.22 11.61
N GLY A 220 6.01 5.30 10.62
CA GLY A 220 6.33 5.75 9.27
C GLY A 220 5.71 7.11 8.95
N ASP A 221 5.61 7.42 7.65
CA ASP A 221 5.02 8.65 7.16
C ASP A 221 3.51 8.71 7.52
N PRO A 222 3.06 9.63 8.38
CA PRO A 222 1.67 9.70 8.81
C PRO A 222 0.71 10.12 7.69
N THR A 223 1.25 10.50 6.52
CA THR A 223 0.47 10.87 5.34
C THR A 223 0.26 9.69 4.38
N THR A 224 0.99 8.57 4.56
CA THR A 224 0.83 7.37 3.74
C THR A 224 -0.47 6.63 4.04
N PRO A 225 -1.17 6.12 3.00
CA PRO A 225 -2.26 5.18 3.20
C PRO A 225 -1.84 3.96 3.99
N MET A 226 -0.56 3.57 3.99
CA MET A 226 -0.07 2.46 4.81
C MET A 226 -0.01 2.81 6.31
N GLY A 227 -0.12 4.10 6.63
CA GLY A 227 -0.29 4.73 7.93
C GLY A 227 -1.76 4.88 8.34
N LYS A 228 -2.05 5.92 9.13
CA LYS A 228 -3.39 6.54 9.24
C LYS A 228 -3.65 7.59 8.17
N GLY A 229 -2.63 7.91 7.37
CA GLY A 229 -2.69 8.89 6.31
C GLY A 229 -3.64 8.52 5.19
N SER A 230 -3.87 9.50 4.32
CA SER A 230 -4.73 9.33 3.14
C SER A 230 -4.25 10.14 1.94
N ASN A 231 -3.05 10.69 2.02
CA ASN A 231 -2.58 11.67 1.06
C ASN A 231 -1.66 11.05 0.02
N SER A 232 -0.60 10.38 0.48
CA SER A 232 0.52 10.04 -0.39
C SER A 232 1.32 8.85 0.11
N TYR A 233 1.60 7.88 -0.75
CA TYR A 233 2.67 6.93 -0.44
C TYR A 233 3.98 7.66 -0.17
N SER A 234 4.72 7.18 0.81
CA SER A 234 6.03 7.66 1.21
C SER A 234 7.05 7.50 0.08
N LEU A 235 8.18 8.19 0.20
CA LEU A 235 9.27 8.12 -0.78
C LEU A 235 9.77 6.69 -0.98
N ILE A 236 9.89 5.92 0.12
CA ILE A 236 10.36 4.54 0.08
C ILE A 236 9.38 3.63 -0.69
N GLU A 237 8.08 3.80 -0.48
CA GLU A 237 7.04 3.06 -1.18
C GLU A 237 7.08 3.37 -2.68
N ARG A 238 7.13 4.66 -3.05
CA ARG A 238 7.23 5.10 -4.45
C ARG A 238 8.52 4.62 -5.13
N TYR A 239 9.65 4.60 -4.42
CA TYR A 239 10.92 4.06 -4.92
C TYR A 239 10.85 2.54 -5.15
N ARG A 240 10.29 1.78 -4.20
CA ARG A 240 10.12 0.32 -4.32
C ARG A 240 9.27 -0.05 -5.53
N MET A 241 8.30 0.80 -5.89
CA MET A 241 7.49 0.63 -7.10
C MET A 241 8.17 1.07 -8.39
N GLY A 242 9.31 1.73 -8.31
CA GLY A 242 10.00 2.28 -9.48
C GLY A 242 9.31 3.48 -10.11
N TRP A 243 8.42 4.15 -9.36
CA TRP A 243 7.82 5.42 -9.78
C TRP A 243 8.80 6.58 -9.65
N ILE A 244 9.78 6.44 -8.76
CA ILE A 244 10.95 7.31 -8.64
C ILE A 244 12.11 6.64 -9.36
N GLY A 245 12.86 7.43 -10.12
CA GLY A 245 14.01 6.97 -10.88
C GLY A 245 15.11 6.40 -9.98
N SER A 246 15.84 5.39 -10.46
CA SER A 246 17.01 4.83 -9.77
C SER A 246 18.35 5.33 -10.33
N LYS A 247 18.32 6.22 -11.34
CA LYS A 247 19.49 6.75 -12.02
C LYS A 247 19.33 8.26 -12.19
N ASP A 248 20.42 8.99 -12.06
CA ASP A 248 20.54 10.43 -12.34
C ASP A 248 20.00 10.89 -13.71
N THR A 249 20.06 10.01 -14.71
CA THR A 249 19.51 10.22 -16.06
C THR A 249 17.98 10.15 -16.12
N ASP A 250 17.32 9.65 -15.07
CA ASP A 250 15.88 9.65 -14.97
C ASP A 250 15.40 11.01 -14.47
N SER A 251 14.53 11.67 -15.23
CA SER A 251 13.91 12.95 -14.83
C SER A 251 13.15 12.90 -13.50
N ARG A 252 12.87 11.70 -12.98
CA ARG A 252 12.20 11.45 -11.70
C ARG A 252 13.18 11.11 -10.58
N PHE A 253 14.49 11.20 -10.84
CA PHE A 253 15.52 10.89 -9.85
C PHE A 253 15.72 12.04 -8.86
N VAL A 254 15.99 11.66 -7.63
CA VAL A 254 16.31 12.58 -6.54
C VAL A 254 17.82 12.73 -6.48
N LYS A 255 18.34 13.90 -6.88
CA LYS A 255 19.78 14.15 -6.92
C LYS A 255 20.37 14.19 -5.50
N ALA A 256 21.62 13.72 -5.37
CA ALA A 256 22.46 14.03 -4.22
C ALA A 256 22.79 15.51 -4.13
N PHE A 257 22.65 16.04 -2.92
CA PHE A 257 23.04 17.38 -2.56
C PHE A 257 24.48 17.37 -2.07
N GLU A 258 25.21 18.42 -2.41
CA GLU A 258 26.57 18.58 -1.91
C GLU A 258 26.52 18.82 -0.39
N PRO A 259 27.53 18.38 0.38
CA PRO A 259 27.64 18.70 1.80
C PRO A 259 27.47 20.21 2.07
N GLY A 260 26.60 20.56 3.01
CA GLY A 260 26.27 21.96 3.35
C GLY A 260 25.15 22.60 2.50
N GLU A 261 24.63 21.92 1.49
CA GLU A 261 23.42 22.35 0.79
C GLU A 261 22.17 21.97 1.61
N ILE A 262 21.28 22.94 1.83
CA ILE A 262 19.92 22.67 2.29
C ILE A 262 19.04 22.69 1.04
N SER A 263 18.44 21.56 0.71
CA SER A 263 17.44 21.49 -0.33
C SER A 263 16.07 21.20 0.27
N PHE A 264 15.06 21.85 -0.30
CA PHE A 264 13.67 21.55 -0.06
C PHE A 264 13.11 21.08 -1.40
N MET A 265 13.00 19.77 -1.59
CA MET A 265 12.26 19.24 -2.73
C MET A 265 10.85 18.91 -2.29
N ALA A 266 9.90 19.73 -2.71
CA ALA A 266 8.51 19.33 -2.70
C ALA A 266 8.24 18.43 -3.89
N TYR A 267 7.78 17.20 -3.64
CA TYR A 267 7.25 16.38 -4.73
C TYR A 267 5.84 16.85 -5.06
N ASP A 268 5.76 17.82 -5.97
CA ASP A 268 4.49 18.37 -6.42
C ASP A 268 3.61 17.26 -6.99
N ARG A 269 2.37 17.23 -6.49
CA ARG A 269 1.30 16.55 -7.21
C ARG A 269 1.00 17.39 -8.46
N PRO A 270 0.72 16.78 -9.63
CA PRO A 270 0.32 17.52 -10.83
C PRO A 270 -0.91 18.44 -10.66
N ASP A 271 -1.68 18.25 -9.57
CA ASP A 271 -2.90 18.98 -9.22
C ASP A 271 -2.78 19.83 -7.93
N ALA A 272 -1.62 19.92 -7.29
CA ALA A 272 -1.44 20.71 -6.08
C ALA A 272 -0.98 22.13 -6.39
N SER A 273 -1.72 23.13 -5.91
CA SER A 273 -1.29 24.54 -5.87
C SER A 273 -0.32 24.82 -4.71
N GLY A 274 0.61 23.90 -4.40
CA GLY A 274 1.57 24.04 -3.30
C GLY A 274 2.16 22.73 -2.77
N CYS A 275 3.32 22.85 -2.11
CA CYS A 275 4.17 21.77 -1.60
C CYS A 275 3.43 20.65 -0.86
N VAL A 276 3.66 19.39 -1.25
CA VAL A 276 3.26 18.22 -0.47
C VAL A 276 4.47 17.30 -0.26
N GLY A 277 5.16 17.52 0.85
CA GLY A 277 6.27 16.71 1.34
C GLY A 277 7.64 17.21 0.90
N GLY A 278 8.46 17.65 1.85
CA GLY A 278 9.85 18.04 1.67
C GLY A 278 10.77 17.08 2.40
N TYR A 279 11.89 16.69 1.79
CA TYR A 279 13.02 16.12 2.52
C TYR A 279 14.00 17.25 2.81
N ILE A 280 14.43 17.36 4.07
CA ILE A 280 15.55 18.23 4.45
C ILE A 280 16.75 17.31 4.61
N GLN A 281 17.70 17.42 3.69
CA GLN A 281 19.06 16.95 3.93
C GLN A 281 19.90 18.17 4.28
N GLY A 282 20.60 18.11 5.41
CA GLY A 282 21.64 19.06 5.75
C GLY A 282 22.81 18.30 6.31
N ASP A 283 23.95 18.33 5.65
CA ASP A 283 25.19 17.87 6.27
C ASP A 283 25.69 18.97 7.20
N PHE A 284 25.28 18.91 8.46
CA PHE A 284 25.72 19.83 9.51
C PHE A 284 27.08 19.42 10.11
N GLY A 285 27.84 18.52 9.48
CA GLY A 285 28.94 17.81 10.12
C GLY A 285 28.44 16.83 11.20
N VAL A 286 27.17 16.42 11.09
CA VAL A 286 26.52 15.44 11.96
C VAL A 286 25.92 14.38 11.05
N GLU A 287 26.32 13.13 11.28
CA GLU A 287 25.72 11.94 10.69
C GLU A 287 24.18 12.03 10.80
N ILE A 288 23.48 12.18 9.67
CA ILE A 288 22.02 12.10 9.64
C ILE A 288 21.65 10.65 9.91
N LYS A 289 21.38 10.35 11.18
CA LYS A 289 20.67 9.13 11.57
C LYS A 289 19.19 9.37 11.33
N GLU A 290 18.57 8.48 10.57
CA GLU A 290 17.11 8.35 10.52
C GLU A 290 16.59 8.35 11.96
N LEU A 291 15.63 9.24 12.26
CA LEU A 291 15.02 9.35 13.60
C LEU A 291 14.11 8.13 13.83
N VAL A 292 14.72 7.00 14.18
CA VAL A 292 14.02 5.84 14.75
C VAL A 292 13.94 6.06 16.25
N SER A 293 12.73 6.34 16.74
CA SER A 293 12.45 6.35 18.18
C SER A 293 12.58 4.92 18.72
N LYS A 294 13.69 4.62 19.41
CA LYS A 294 13.76 3.55 20.40
C LYS A 294 13.67 4.18 21.78
N ARG A 295 12.77 3.66 22.62
CA ARG A 295 12.80 3.91 24.06
C ARG A 295 12.99 2.59 24.78
N ASP A 296 14.23 2.27 25.07
CA ASP A 296 14.58 1.29 26.09
C ASP A 296 14.48 1.98 27.47
N GLY A 297 13.87 1.30 28.44
CA GLY A 297 13.40 1.87 29.69
C GLY A 297 14.49 2.20 30.73
N ALA A 298 14.25 3.31 31.44
CA ALA A 298 14.37 3.50 32.89
C ALA A 298 13.52 4.73 33.25
#